data_AF-A0A2E3PR61-F1
#
_entry.id   AF-A0A2E3PR61-F1
#
_cell.length_a   1.000
_cell.length_b   1.000
_cell.length_c   1.000
_cell.angle_alpha   90.00
_cell.angle_beta   90.00
_cell.angle_gamma   90.00
#
_symmetry.space_group_name_H-M   'P 1'
#
loop_
_entity.id
_entity.type
_entity.pdbx_description
1 polymer ?
#
loop_
_entity_poly.entity_id
_entity_poly.type
_entity_poly.pdbx_seq_one_letter_code
_entity_poly.pdbx_strand_id
1 'polypeptide(L)' 'MESIRCASCRRLLMRAAARAISGIIEIKCSRCGTINSLRPAEPKPERQQSVETGCP' A
#
# COMPACT_ATOMS: atom_id res chain seq x y z
N MET A 1 4.99 -11.93 1.78
CA MET A 1 4.62 -10.93 2.82
C MET A 1 5.44 -9.66 2.64
N GLU A 2 4.76 -8.53 2.47
CA GLU A 2 5.33 -7.20 2.32
C GLU A 2 5.61 -6.58 3.70
N SER A 3 6.69 -5.79 3.80
CA SER A 3 7.06 -5.13 5.05
C SER A 3 6.51 -3.72 5.08
N ILE A 4 5.64 -3.43 6.05
CA ILE A 4 5.10 -2.09 6.26
C ILE A 4 5.93 -1.40 7.34
N ARG A 5 6.47 -0.22 7.00
CA ARG A 5 7.40 0.52 7.87
C ARG A 5 6.80 1.86 8.25
N CYS A 6 7.19 2.35 9.42
CA CYS A 6 6.81 3.68 9.89
C CYS A 6 7.30 4.76 8.92
N ALA A 7 6.41 5.69 8.55
CA ALA A 7 6.73 6.80 7.66
C ALA A 7 7.76 7.76 8.27
N SER A 8 7.82 7.86 9.60
CA SER A 8 8.76 8.74 10.31
C SER A 8 10.12 8.08 10.56
N CYS A 9 10.15 6.95 11.30
CA CYS A 9 11.43 6.36 11.76
C CYS A 9 11.84 5.06 11.06
N ARG A 10 11.10 4.63 10.02
CA ARG A 10 11.36 3.42 9.19
C ARG A 10 11.37 2.08 9.94
N ARG A 11 11.04 2.07 11.24
CA ARG A 11 10.85 0.87 12.06
C ARG A 11 9.78 -0.01 11.41
N LEU A 12 10.03 -1.31 11.33
CA LEU A 12 9.02 -2.28 10.91
C LEU A 12 7.81 -2.19 11.84
N LEU A 13 6.62 -1.97 11.26
CA LEU A 13 5.35 -1.94 11.96
C LEU A 13 4.70 -3.32 11.94
N MET A 14 4.56 -3.91 10.74
CA MET A 14 4.05 -5.26 10.54
C MET A 14 4.48 -5.84 9.19
N ARG A 15 4.24 -7.13 8.98
CA ARG A 15 4.30 -7.78 7.66
C ARG A 15 2.91 -8.25 7.28
N ALA A 16 2.50 -8.02 6.04
CA ALA A 16 1.17 -8.35 5.54
C ALA A 16 1.26 -9.15 4.23
N ALA A 17 0.27 -10.00 3.97
CA ALA A 17 0.09 -10.55 2.63
C ALA A 17 -0.42 -9.45 1.69
N ALA A 18 -0.24 -9.64 0.37
CA ALA A 18 -0.85 -8.75 -0.61
C ALA A 18 -2.36 -8.71 -0.37
N ARG A 19 -2.97 -7.52 -0.41
CA ARG A 19 -4.41 -7.31 -0.20
C ARG A 19 -4.95 -7.72 1.19
N ALA A 20 -4.10 -7.95 2.19
CA ALA A 20 -4.56 -8.29 3.55
C ALA A 20 -5.25 -7.12 4.29
N ILE A 21 -5.10 -5.89 3.78
CA ILE A 21 -5.70 -4.68 4.34
C ILE A 21 -6.92 -4.32 3.47
N SER A 22 -8.12 -4.65 3.95
CA SER A 22 -9.39 -4.35 3.26
C SER A 22 -9.99 -2.99 3.63
N GLY A 23 -9.51 -2.36 4.71
CA GLY A 23 -9.97 -1.06 5.19
C GLY A 23 -8.82 -0.19 5.71
N ILE A 24 -9.13 0.99 6.26
CA ILE A 24 -8.10 1.83 6.89
C ILE A 24 -7.67 1.20 8.22
N ILE A 25 -6.36 1.10 8.43
CA ILE A 25 -5.77 0.66 9.70
C ILE A 25 -4.92 1.79 10.26
N GLU A 26 -5.16 2.19 11.49
CA GLU A 26 -4.30 3.13 12.21
C GLU A 26 -3.42 2.38 13.20
N ILE A 27 -2.10 2.56 13.08
CA ILE A 27 -1.13 1.91 13.94
C ILE A 27 -0.14 2.92 14.51
N LYS A 28 0.01 2.90 15.84
CA LYS A 28 1.03 3.68 16.54
C LYS A 28 2.39 3.00 16.44
N CYS A 29 3.41 3.75 16.03
CA CYS A 29 4.77 3.24 16.05
C CYS A 29 5.29 3.15 17.50
N SER A 30 5.62 1.95 17.96
CA SER A 30 6.17 1.71 19.30
C SER A 30 7.52 2.38 19.56
N ARG A 31 8.26 2.75 18.50
CA ARG A 31 9.58 3.41 18.63
C ARG A 31 9.48 4.93 18.77
N CYS A 32 8.68 5.57 17.91
CA CYS A 32 8.68 7.04 17.78
C CYS A 32 7.33 7.70 18.10
N GLY A 33 6.29 6.91 18.36
CA GLY A 33 4.96 7.43 18.72
C GLY A 33 4.10 7.88 17.55
N THR A 34 4.63 8.03 16.32
CA THR A 34 3.84 8.45 15.15
C THR A 34 2.68 7.48 14.86
N ILE A 35 1.48 8.02 14.66
CA ILE A 35 0.32 7.28 14.14
C ILE A 35 0.44 7.18 12.62
N ASN A 36 0.39 5.97 12.09
CA ASN A 36 0.45 5.70 10.65
C ASN A 36 -0.91 5.17 10.20
N SER A 37 -1.54 5.84 9.25
CA SER A 37 -2.79 5.40 8.64
C SER A 37 -2.49 4.63 7.35
N LEU A 38 -2.62 3.31 7.40
CA LEU A 38 -2.40 2.40 6.29
C LEU A 38 -3.70 2.27 5.49
N ARG A 39 -3.61 2.48 4.18
CA ARG A 39 -4.75 2.32 3.27
C ARG A 39 -4.65 0.99 2.51
N PRO A 40 -5.78 0.40 2.09
CA PRO A 40 -5.76 -0.68 1.12
C PRO A 40 -4.94 -0.26 -0.09
N ALA A 41 -4.11 -1.17 -0.61
CA ALA A 41 -3.57 -0.95 -1.94
C ALA A 41 -4.77 -0.84 -2.89
N GLU A 42 -4.92 0.24 -3.65
CA GLU A 42 -5.96 0.28 -4.68
C GLU A 42 -5.73 -0.87 -5.69
N PRO A 43 -6.79 -1.49 -6.25
CA PRO A 43 -6.61 -2.29 -7.46
C PRO A 43 -5.90 -1.38 -8.46
N LYS A 44 -4.68 -1.77 -8.89
CA LYS A 44 -4.04 -1.06 -9.99
C LYS A 44 -5.04 -1.18 -11.14
N PRO A 45 -5.56 -0.07 -11.71
CA PRO A 45 -6.39 -0.19 -12.89
C PRO A 45 -5.58 -0.95 -13.91
N GLU A 46 -6.17 -2.02 -14.46
CA GLU A 46 -5.57 -2.74 -15.56
C GLU A 46 -5.35 -1.71 -16.67
N ARG A 47 -4.08 -1.41 -16.94
CA ARG A 47 -3.71 -0.39 -17.94
C ARG A 47 -4.20 -0.93 -19.27
N GLN A 48 -5.35 -0.45 -19.73
CA GLN A 48 -5.87 -0.72 -21.06
C GLN A 48 -4.76 -0.31 -22.03
N GLN A 49 -4.09 -1.30 -22.60
CA GLN A 49 -3.20 -1.10 -23.72
C GLN A 49 -4.10 -0.58 -24.83
N SER A 50 -3.97 0.70 -25.16
CA SER A 50 -4.58 1.27 -26.35
C SER A 50 -4.12 0.43 -27.54
N VAL A 51 -5.02 -0.41 -28.05
CA VAL A 51 -4.87 -1.06 -29.34
C VAL A 51 -4.87 0.07 -30.37
N GLU A 52 -3.66 0.43 -30.80
CA GLU A 52 -3.43 1.32 -31.93
C GLU A 52 -3.82 0.54 -33.19
N THR A 53 -5.13 0.47 -33.47
CA THR A 53 -5.62 -0.07 -34.73
C THR A 53 -5.34 0.99 -35.79
N GLY A 54 -4.34 0.71 -36.63
CA GLY A 54 -3.87 1.59 -37.70
C GLY A 54 -5.01 2.07 -38.62
N CYS A 55 -4.90 3.32 -39.05
CA CYS A 55 -5.81 3.95 -40.01
C CYS A 55 -5.46 3.47 -41.44
N PRO A 56 -6.43 3.07 -42.27
CA PRO A 56 -6.23 2.81 -43.69
C PRO A 56 -6.00 4.10 -44.49
#